data_AF-A0A4U1JQI2-F1
#
_entry.id   AF-A0A4U1JQI2-F1
#
_cell.length_a   1.000
_cell.length_b   1.000
_cell.length_c   1.000
_cell.angle_alpha   90.00
_cell.angle_beta   90.00
_cell.angle_gamma   90.00
#
_symmetry.space_group_name_H-M   'P 1'
#
loop_
_entity.id
_entity.type
_entity.pdbx_description
1 polymer ?
#
loop_
_entity_poly.entity_id
_entity_poly.type
_entity_poly.pdbx_seq_one_letter_code
_entity_poly.pdbx_strand_id
1 'polypeptide(L)'
;MRSEPLVLGFDTSAAHCAAALVRGNTVLAARVEDMAKGQAERLMPLLEELLCDAGLGWKDLDALGVGTGPGNFTGVRISVAAARGLALGLGIPAVGVSVFEALAEDAPRPVAVALDARRDEAYAQLFTATEAEAPTLSPAADLAESLAGVPVIGLALPHSAPLAPRHPLAVAVALVAAAKCGTPQPRPAPLYLRGADAAPPSDPPPVLLD
;
A
#
# COMPACT_ATOMS: atom_id res chain seq x y z
N MET A 1 8.53 1.54 -29.29
CA MET A 1 7.70 1.47 -28.06
C MET A 1 8.41 0.51 -27.12
N ARG A 2 8.73 0.90 -25.88
CA ARG A 2 9.23 -0.07 -24.89
C ARG A 2 8.10 -1.09 -24.67
N SER A 3 8.42 -2.38 -24.72
CA SER A 3 7.42 -3.46 -24.74
C SER A 3 6.68 -3.63 -23.41
N GLU A 4 7.29 -3.21 -22.30
CA GLU A 4 6.78 -3.39 -20.95
C GLU A 4 7.05 -2.11 -20.13
N PRO A 5 6.09 -1.67 -19.30
CA PRO A 5 6.22 -0.44 -18.54
C PRO A 5 7.28 -0.57 -17.44
N LEU A 6 8.10 0.46 -17.27
CA LEU A 6 9.02 0.63 -16.15
C LEU A 6 8.32 1.38 -15.02
N VAL A 7 8.13 0.73 -13.87
CA VAL A 7 7.33 1.27 -12.76
C VAL A 7 8.13 1.27 -11.47
N LEU A 8 8.12 2.42 -10.78
CA LEU A 8 8.66 2.58 -9.44
C LEU A 8 7.52 2.52 -8.42
N GLY A 9 7.50 1.46 -7.60
CA GLY A 9 6.56 1.28 -6.50
C GLY A 9 7.16 1.63 -5.16
N PHE A 10 6.40 2.26 -4.26
CA PHE A 10 6.88 2.55 -2.91
C PHE A 10 5.76 2.64 -1.87
N ASP A 11 6.14 2.42 -0.61
CA ASP A 11 5.24 2.43 0.53
C ASP A 11 5.96 2.91 1.79
N THR A 12 5.26 3.71 2.58
CA THR A 12 5.68 4.19 3.91
C THR A 12 4.58 3.97 4.95
N SER A 13 3.64 3.04 4.69
CA SER A 13 2.43 2.86 5.50
C SER A 13 2.66 2.01 6.75
N ALA A 14 3.76 1.26 6.86
CA ALA A 14 4.15 0.57 8.09
C ALA A 14 5.45 1.15 8.71
N ALA A 15 6.08 0.41 9.61
CA ALA A 15 7.33 0.79 10.26
C ALA A 15 8.55 0.59 9.33
N HIS A 16 8.44 1.04 8.09
CA HIS A 16 9.47 0.97 7.07
C HIS A 16 9.42 2.16 6.10
N CYS A 17 10.48 2.31 5.32
CA CYS A 17 10.46 2.97 4.02
C CYS A 17 10.88 1.93 2.97
N ALA A 18 10.01 1.68 1.99
CA ALA A 18 10.21 0.59 1.04
C ALA A 18 9.96 1.07 -0.39
N ALA A 19 10.79 0.58 -1.31
CA ALA A 19 10.70 0.88 -2.73
C ALA A 19 11.09 -0.33 -3.58
N ALA A 20 10.50 -0.44 -4.77
CA ALA A 20 10.85 -1.44 -5.76
C ALA A 20 10.70 -0.88 -7.18
N LEU A 21 11.55 -1.37 -8.09
CA LEU A 21 11.55 -1.03 -9.49
C LEU A 21 11.26 -2.29 -10.28
N VAL A 22 10.25 -2.24 -11.13
CA VAL A 22 9.85 -3.36 -11.98
C VAL A 22 9.78 -2.93 -13.45
N ARG A 23 9.99 -3.89 -14.34
CA ARG A 23 9.69 -3.78 -15.77
C ARG A 23 8.72 -4.89 -16.15
N GLY A 24 7.48 -4.53 -16.45
CA GLY A 24 6.39 -5.50 -16.54
C GLY A 24 6.30 -6.32 -15.24
N ASN A 25 6.45 -7.64 -15.35
CA ASN A 25 6.43 -8.55 -14.21
C ASN A 25 7.84 -8.86 -13.64
N THR A 26 8.89 -8.23 -14.18
CA THR A 26 10.28 -8.47 -13.76
C THR A 26 10.70 -7.47 -12.69
N VAL A 27 11.11 -7.95 -11.52
CA VAL A 27 11.70 -7.13 -10.47
C VAL A 27 13.15 -6.80 -10.81
N LEU A 28 13.47 -5.51 -10.97
CA LEU A 28 14.82 -5.03 -11.25
C LEU A 28 15.59 -4.72 -9.96
N ALA A 29 14.91 -4.11 -8.99
CA ALA A 29 15.48 -3.77 -7.70
C ALA A 29 14.38 -3.67 -6.64
N ALA A 30 14.71 -3.98 -5.39
CA ALA A 30 13.85 -3.75 -4.25
C ALA A 30 14.70 -3.44 -3.01
N ARG A 31 14.18 -2.55 -2.16
CA ARG A 31 14.78 -2.16 -0.89
C ARG A 31 13.68 -1.94 0.14
N VAL A 32 13.94 -2.40 1.36
CA VAL A 32 13.09 -2.18 2.53
C VAL A 32 14.03 -1.76 3.65
N GLU A 33 13.74 -0.62 4.26
CA GLU A 33 14.46 -0.12 5.42
C GLU A 33 13.51 -0.02 6.59
N ASP A 34 13.78 -0.80 7.64
CA ASP A 34 13.01 -0.75 8.87
C ASP A 34 13.25 0.59 9.56
N MET A 35 12.17 1.35 9.79
CA MET A 35 12.26 2.63 10.46
C MET A 35 10.93 3.04 11.12
N ALA A 36 11.02 3.44 12.38
CA ALA A 36 9.85 3.91 13.13
C ALA A 36 9.46 5.36 12.80
N LYS A 37 10.44 6.18 12.38
CA LYS A 37 10.29 7.62 12.07
C LYS A 37 11.31 8.04 11.02
N GLY A 38 11.06 9.16 10.34
CA GLY A 38 11.98 9.74 9.35
C GLY A 38 11.70 9.33 7.90
N GLN A 39 10.52 8.72 7.65
CA GLN A 39 10.14 8.26 6.31
C GLN A 39 10.05 9.41 5.30
N ALA A 40 9.69 10.62 5.74
CA ALA A 40 9.55 11.78 4.86
C ALA A 40 10.90 12.24 4.29
N GLU A 41 11.93 12.24 5.13
CA GLU A 41 13.29 12.61 4.75
C GLU A 41 13.99 11.50 3.97
N ARG A 42 13.67 10.23 4.26
CA ARG A 42 14.34 9.08 3.65
C ARG A 42 13.78 8.67 2.28
N LEU A 43 12.48 8.87 2.05
CA LEU A 43 11.82 8.36 0.85
C LEU A 43 12.50 8.81 -0.45
N MET A 44 12.69 10.11 -0.64
CA MET A 44 13.26 10.64 -1.89
C MET A 44 14.68 10.12 -2.15
N PRO A 45 15.63 10.18 -1.19
CA PRO A 45 16.93 9.53 -1.33
C PRO A 45 16.86 8.04 -1.67
N LEU A 46 15.96 7.26 -1.05
CA LEU A 46 15.82 5.83 -1.31
C LEU A 46 15.41 5.56 -2.77
N LEU A 47 14.48 6.35 -3.29
CA LEU A 47 14.03 6.23 -4.67
C LEU A 47 15.14 6.58 -5.67
N GLU A 48 15.93 7.62 -5.39
CA GLU A 48 17.07 8.03 -6.23
C GLU A 48 18.16 6.97 -6.26
N GLU A 49 18.52 6.42 -5.10
CA GLU A 49 19.49 5.33 -4.97
C GLU A 49 19.04 4.11 -5.78
N LEU A 50 17.78 3.71 -5.67
CA LEU A 50 17.23 2.56 -6.38
C LEU A 50 17.26 2.73 -7.91
N LEU A 51 16.97 3.94 -8.41
CA LEU A 51 17.07 4.27 -9.83
C LEU A 51 18.53 4.29 -10.30
N CYS A 52 19.41 4.92 -9.52
CA CYS A 52 20.84 5.02 -9.82
C CYS A 52 21.52 3.65 -9.88
N ASP A 53 21.25 2.78 -8.90
CA ASP A 53 21.73 1.39 -8.84
C ASP A 53 21.32 0.60 -10.09
N ALA A 54 20.16 0.93 -10.68
CA ALA A 54 19.64 0.30 -11.89
C ALA A 54 20.09 1.01 -13.18
N GLY A 55 20.92 2.05 -13.10
CA GLY A 55 21.39 2.84 -14.25
C GLY A 55 20.28 3.64 -14.94
N LEU A 56 19.24 4.00 -14.20
CA LEU A 56 18.03 4.65 -14.70
C LEU A 56 17.84 6.02 -14.04
N GLY A 57 17.07 6.89 -14.69
CA GLY A 57 16.67 8.17 -14.13
C GLY A 57 15.16 8.30 -14.00
N TRP A 58 14.71 9.35 -13.33
CA TRP A 58 13.28 9.67 -13.17
C TRP A 58 12.50 9.73 -14.48
N LYS A 59 13.15 10.18 -15.57
CA LYS A 59 12.54 10.31 -16.91
C LYS A 59 12.39 8.99 -17.64
N ASP A 60 12.98 7.90 -17.14
CA ASP A 60 12.80 6.57 -17.73
C ASP A 60 11.51 5.89 -17.28
N LEU A 61 10.89 6.38 -16.20
CA LEU A 61 9.69 5.80 -15.60
C LEU A 61 8.46 6.06 -16.47
N ASP A 62 7.63 5.02 -16.60
CA ASP A 62 6.36 5.09 -17.31
C ASP A 62 5.18 5.32 -16.34
N ALA A 63 5.32 4.88 -15.08
CA ALA A 63 4.32 5.09 -14.03
C ALA A 63 4.94 4.99 -12.62
N LEU A 64 4.17 5.43 -11.62
CA LEU A 64 4.46 5.23 -10.20
C LEU A 64 3.41 4.30 -9.57
N GLY A 65 3.82 3.41 -8.68
CA GLY A 65 2.95 2.67 -7.77
C GLY A 65 3.09 3.21 -6.36
N VAL A 66 1.98 3.44 -5.66
CA VAL A 66 2.03 3.97 -4.30
C VAL A 66 1.09 3.22 -3.36
N GLY A 67 1.62 2.80 -2.21
CA GLY A 67 0.82 2.24 -1.13
C GLY A 67 -0.15 3.27 -0.56
N THR A 68 -1.45 2.94 -0.55
CA THR A 68 -2.54 3.81 -0.05
C THR A 68 -3.09 3.38 1.31
N GLY A 69 -2.49 2.36 1.93
CA GLY A 69 -2.93 1.78 3.19
C GLY A 69 -4.00 0.70 3.01
N PRO A 70 -4.67 0.27 4.10
CA PRO A 70 -4.62 0.86 5.45
C PRO A 70 -3.25 0.68 6.12
N GLY A 71 -2.89 1.60 7.02
CA GLY A 71 -1.61 1.61 7.72
C GLY A 71 -1.47 2.85 8.61
N ASN A 72 -0.24 3.15 9.05
CA ASN A 72 0.10 4.35 9.81
C ASN A 72 -0.33 5.61 9.04
N PHE A 73 -1.15 6.44 9.69
CA PHE A 73 -1.78 7.62 9.13
C PHE A 73 -0.79 8.61 8.50
N THR A 74 0.28 8.94 9.22
CA THR A 74 1.33 9.84 8.72
C THR A 74 2.08 9.19 7.55
N GLY A 75 2.39 7.90 7.69
CA GLY A 75 3.08 7.10 6.69
C GLY A 75 2.37 7.06 5.34
N VAL A 76 1.09 6.71 5.31
CA VAL A 76 0.28 6.68 4.08
C VAL A 76 0.23 8.06 3.41
N ARG A 77 0.18 9.15 4.19
CA ARG A 77 0.15 10.50 3.64
C ARG A 77 1.47 10.91 3.01
N ILE A 78 2.59 10.47 3.57
CA ILE A 78 3.93 10.72 3.02
C ILE A 78 4.03 10.09 1.63
N SER A 79 3.75 8.79 1.49
CA SER A 79 3.83 8.09 0.20
C SER A 79 2.87 8.70 -0.83
N VAL A 80 1.60 8.92 -0.47
CA VAL A 80 0.60 9.49 -1.39
C VAL A 80 0.96 10.91 -1.83
N ALA A 81 1.45 11.76 -0.92
CA ALA A 81 1.87 13.12 -1.27
C ALA A 81 3.07 13.11 -2.22
N ALA A 82 4.09 12.28 -1.93
CA ALA A 82 5.26 12.12 -2.78
C ALA A 82 4.88 11.63 -4.18
N ALA A 83 4.04 10.60 -4.28
CA ALA A 83 3.58 10.06 -5.56
C ALA A 83 2.84 11.10 -6.41
N ARG A 84 1.96 11.89 -5.78
CA ARG A 84 1.22 12.94 -6.48
C ARG A 84 2.14 14.07 -6.96
N GLY A 85 3.12 14.47 -6.14
CA GLY A 85 4.10 15.49 -6.51
C GLY A 85 5.01 15.02 -7.66
N LEU A 86 5.54 13.81 -7.56
CA LEU A 86 6.37 13.18 -8.59
C LEU A 86 5.60 12.99 -9.90
N ALA A 87 4.40 12.42 -9.85
CA ALA A 87 3.54 12.25 -11.03
C ALA A 87 3.27 13.58 -11.74
N LEU A 88 2.98 14.64 -10.98
CA LEU A 88 2.77 15.97 -11.53
C LEU A 88 4.05 16.51 -12.20
N GLY A 89 5.21 16.38 -11.56
CA GLY A 89 6.48 16.88 -12.09
C GLY A 89 7.02 16.09 -13.29
N LEU A 90 6.76 14.79 -13.33
CA LEU A 90 7.21 13.89 -14.39
C LEU A 90 6.23 13.78 -15.56
N GLY A 91 4.96 14.15 -15.36
CA GLY A 91 3.91 13.99 -16.36
C GLY A 91 3.50 12.53 -16.61
N ILE A 92 3.67 11.67 -15.60
CA ILE A 92 3.36 10.23 -15.68
C ILE A 92 2.26 9.85 -14.68
N PRO A 93 1.47 8.79 -14.92
CA PRO A 93 0.44 8.35 -13.98
C PRO A 93 1.03 7.83 -12.66
N ALA A 94 0.28 8.03 -11.57
CA ALA A 94 0.50 7.36 -10.30
C ALA A 94 -0.71 6.49 -9.96
N VAL A 95 -0.46 5.23 -9.61
CA VAL A 95 -1.46 4.22 -9.30
C VAL A 95 -1.46 3.97 -7.79
N GLY A 96 -2.59 4.22 -7.15
CA GLY A 96 -2.79 3.87 -5.75
C GLY A 96 -3.07 2.38 -5.61
N VAL A 97 -2.37 1.72 -4.68
CA VAL A 97 -2.50 0.29 -4.41
C VAL A 97 -2.72 0.11 -2.92
N SER A 98 -3.87 -0.47 -2.56
CA SER A 98 -4.14 -0.79 -1.16
C SER A 98 -3.27 -1.96 -0.67
N VAL A 99 -3.06 -2.04 0.64
CA VAL A 99 -2.35 -3.18 1.26
C VAL A 99 -3.07 -4.50 0.95
N PHE A 100 -4.41 -4.49 0.83
CA PHE A 100 -5.17 -5.66 0.41
C PHE A 100 -4.79 -6.11 -1.00
N GLU A 101 -4.83 -5.20 -1.98
CA GLU A 101 -4.44 -5.53 -3.36
C GLU A 101 -3.00 -6.02 -3.45
N ALA A 102 -2.08 -5.37 -2.73
CA ALA A 102 -0.68 -5.75 -2.73
C ALA A 102 -0.44 -7.12 -2.09
N LEU A 103 -1.10 -7.44 -0.97
CA LEU A 103 -0.94 -8.75 -0.33
C LEU A 103 -1.62 -9.88 -1.10
N ALA A 104 -2.70 -9.59 -1.83
CA ALA A 104 -3.40 -10.54 -2.69
C ALA A 104 -2.77 -10.71 -4.09
N GLU A 105 -1.70 -9.98 -4.39
CA GLU A 105 -0.98 -10.06 -5.67
C GLU A 105 -0.33 -11.44 -5.83
N ASP A 106 -0.59 -12.08 -6.98
CA ASP A 106 -0.20 -13.47 -7.31
C ASP A 106 -0.64 -14.55 -6.30
N ALA A 107 -1.52 -14.21 -5.36
CA ALA A 107 -2.12 -15.18 -4.45
C ALA A 107 -3.17 -16.02 -5.21
N PRO A 108 -3.21 -17.35 -4.98
CA PRO A 108 -4.26 -18.19 -5.54
C PRO A 108 -5.63 -17.72 -5.06
N ARG A 109 -6.59 -17.62 -5.99
CA ARG A 109 -7.97 -17.19 -5.69
C ARG A 109 -8.88 -18.41 -5.47
N PRO A 110 -9.88 -18.34 -4.58
CA PRO A 110 -10.19 -17.21 -3.71
C PRO A 110 -9.19 -17.04 -2.55
N VAL A 111 -8.97 -15.80 -2.12
CA VAL A 111 -8.13 -15.45 -0.96
C VAL A 111 -8.74 -14.25 -0.26
N ALA A 112 -8.65 -14.21 1.07
CA ALA A 112 -8.94 -13.01 1.83
C ALA A 112 -7.65 -12.40 2.37
N VAL A 113 -7.61 -11.07 2.44
CA VAL A 113 -6.56 -10.37 3.19
C VAL A 113 -7.20 -9.80 4.43
N ALA A 114 -6.67 -10.15 5.60
CA ALA A 114 -7.11 -9.66 6.90
C ALA A 114 -5.99 -8.88 7.57
N LEU A 115 -6.30 -7.73 8.16
CA LEU A 115 -5.34 -6.84 8.82
C LEU A 115 -5.86 -6.45 10.20
N ASP A 116 -5.00 -6.45 11.21
CA ASP A 116 -5.37 -6.01 12.56
C ASP A 116 -5.83 -4.54 12.54
N ALA A 117 -7.06 -4.29 12.98
CA ALA A 117 -7.64 -2.95 13.10
C ALA A 117 -7.60 -2.43 14.56
N ARG A 118 -7.01 -3.20 15.49
CA ARG A 118 -7.05 -3.04 16.95
C ARG A 118 -8.47 -3.20 17.51
N ARG A 119 -8.59 -3.21 18.84
CA ARG A 119 -9.88 -3.30 19.57
C ARG A 119 -10.70 -4.54 19.20
N ASP A 120 -10.04 -5.69 19.03
CA ASP A 120 -10.65 -6.95 18.61
C ASP A 120 -11.37 -6.90 17.24
N GLU A 121 -11.05 -5.89 16.43
CA GLU A 121 -11.54 -5.73 15.06
C GLU A 121 -10.43 -6.01 14.05
N ALA A 122 -10.83 -6.41 12.85
CA ALA A 122 -9.94 -6.52 11.71
C ALA A 122 -10.54 -5.87 10.48
N TYR A 123 -9.66 -5.35 9.62
CA TYR A 123 -10.02 -5.01 8.26
C TYR A 123 -9.89 -6.24 7.39
N ALA A 124 -10.86 -6.49 6.51
CA ALA A 124 -10.78 -7.62 5.60
C ALA A 124 -11.21 -7.23 4.19
N GLN A 125 -10.63 -7.88 3.19
CA GLN A 125 -11.10 -7.83 1.81
C GLN A 125 -11.02 -9.22 1.20
N LEU A 126 -12.14 -9.69 0.65
CA LEU A 126 -12.20 -10.95 -0.08
C LEU A 126 -11.92 -10.71 -1.56
N PHE A 127 -11.06 -11.55 -2.10
CA PHE A 127 -10.69 -11.59 -3.49
C PHE A 127 -11.16 -12.92 -4.08
N THR A 128 -12.26 -12.89 -4.84
CA THR A 128 -12.83 -14.06 -5.50
C THR A 128 -12.06 -14.39 -6.78
N ALA A 129 -12.52 -15.41 -7.51
CA ALA A 129 -11.94 -15.77 -8.81
C ALA A 129 -12.11 -14.68 -9.87
N THR A 130 -13.13 -13.83 -9.75
CA THR A 130 -13.52 -12.87 -10.79
C THR A 130 -13.48 -11.42 -10.34
N GLU A 131 -13.58 -11.16 -9.03
CA GLU A 131 -13.71 -9.81 -8.50
C GLU A 131 -13.05 -9.65 -7.12
N ALA A 132 -12.86 -8.40 -6.72
CA ALA A 132 -12.51 -8.04 -5.36
C ALA A 132 -13.74 -7.40 -4.71
N GLU A 133 -14.14 -7.91 -3.55
CA GLU A 133 -15.20 -7.31 -2.76
C GLU A 133 -14.73 -5.99 -2.13
N ALA A 134 -15.67 -5.19 -1.62
CA ALA A 134 -15.31 -3.99 -0.89
C ALA A 134 -14.60 -4.36 0.44
N PRO A 135 -13.54 -3.63 0.84
CA PRO A 135 -12.93 -3.85 2.14
C PRO A 135 -13.90 -3.47 3.27
N THR A 136 -13.93 -4.27 4.33
CA THR A 136 -14.81 -4.11 5.49
C THR A 136 -13.99 -3.95 6.78
N LEU A 137 -14.61 -3.37 7.80
CA LEU A 137 -14.15 -3.36 9.19
C LEU A 137 -15.18 -4.12 10.01
N SER A 138 -14.76 -5.15 10.73
CA SER A 138 -15.66 -5.98 11.54
C SER A 138 -14.93 -6.60 12.72
N PRO A 139 -15.63 -7.07 13.75
CA PRO A 139 -15.02 -7.89 14.80
C PRO A 139 -14.25 -9.08 14.20
N ALA A 140 -13.07 -9.37 14.74
CA ALA A 140 -12.23 -10.45 14.23
C ALA A 140 -12.90 -11.82 14.36
N ALA A 141 -13.76 -12.02 15.36
CA ALA A 141 -14.55 -13.24 15.53
C ALA A 141 -15.56 -13.44 14.38
N ASP A 142 -16.29 -12.39 14.00
CA ASP A 142 -17.26 -12.44 12.89
C ASP A 142 -16.56 -12.71 11.54
N LEU A 143 -15.37 -12.14 11.36
CA LEU A 143 -14.54 -12.42 10.18
C LEU A 143 -14.02 -13.85 10.16
N ALA A 144 -13.66 -14.42 11.30
CA ALA A 144 -13.22 -15.81 11.40
C ALA A 144 -14.34 -16.80 11.02
N GLU A 145 -15.58 -16.50 11.39
CA GLU A 145 -16.75 -17.30 10.99
C GLU A 145 -17.04 -17.14 9.50
N SER A 146 -17.07 -15.90 8.97
CA SER A 146 -17.41 -15.65 7.56
C SER A 146 -16.34 -16.12 6.57
N LEU A 147 -15.07 -16.17 6.98
CA LEU A 147 -13.94 -16.61 6.15
C LEU A 147 -13.49 -18.05 6.46
N ALA A 148 -14.32 -18.83 7.16
CA ALA A 148 -13.99 -20.22 7.49
C ALA A 148 -13.68 -21.03 6.22
N GLY A 149 -12.49 -21.67 6.18
CA GLY A 149 -12.02 -22.44 5.03
C GLY A 149 -11.48 -21.63 3.85
N VAL A 150 -11.53 -20.29 3.89
CA VAL A 150 -10.89 -19.42 2.90
C VAL A 150 -9.41 -19.22 3.28
N PRO A 151 -8.46 -19.29 2.32
CA PRO A 151 -7.08 -18.89 2.58
C PRO A 151 -6.99 -17.41 2.97
N VAL A 152 -6.28 -17.11 4.06
CA VAL A 152 -6.14 -15.74 4.59
C VAL A 152 -4.67 -15.32 4.62
N ILE A 153 -4.37 -14.15 4.06
CA ILE A 153 -3.08 -13.48 4.17
C ILE A 153 -3.17 -12.36 5.23
N GLY A 154 -2.16 -12.26 6.08
CA GLY A 154 -2.06 -11.21 7.11
C GLY A 154 -2.41 -11.72 8.51
N LEU A 155 -3.43 -11.14 9.14
CA LEU A 155 -3.88 -11.51 10.48
C LEU A 155 -4.32 -12.98 10.52
N ALA A 156 -3.76 -13.74 11.45
CA ALA A 156 -4.19 -15.12 11.70
C ALA A 156 -5.60 -15.12 12.33
N LEU A 157 -6.58 -15.64 11.59
CA LEU A 157 -7.96 -15.81 12.05
C LEU A 157 -8.21 -17.28 12.43
N PRO A 158 -9.01 -17.58 13.46
CA PRO A 158 -9.44 -18.94 13.76
C PRO A 158 -10.11 -19.60 12.54
N HIS A 159 -9.85 -20.90 12.33
CA HIS A 159 -10.46 -21.71 11.26
C HIS A 159 -10.17 -21.26 9.81
N SER A 160 -9.27 -20.29 9.61
CA SER A 160 -8.76 -19.93 8.29
C SER A 160 -7.47 -20.69 7.95
N ALA A 161 -7.19 -20.81 6.66
CA ALA A 161 -5.92 -21.39 6.19
C ALA A 161 -4.90 -20.26 5.97
N PRO A 162 -3.81 -20.17 6.76
CA PRO A 162 -2.85 -19.10 6.61
C PRO A 162 -2.11 -19.21 5.27
N LEU A 163 -1.96 -18.07 4.60
CA LEU A 163 -1.22 -17.93 3.35
C LEU A 163 -0.22 -16.78 3.48
N ALA A 164 1.00 -16.98 3.01
CA ALA A 164 2.01 -15.92 2.97
C ALA A 164 1.83 -15.08 1.69
N PRO A 165 2.08 -13.76 1.75
CA PRO A 165 2.12 -12.94 0.55
C PRO A 165 3.22 -13.43 -0.41
N ARG A 166 2.98 -13.29 -1.72
CA ARG A 166 3.96 -13.72 -2.73
C ARG A 166 5.14 -12.77 -2.88
N HIS A 167 4.93 -11.50 -2.54
CA HIS A 167 5.90 -10.43 -2.75
C HIS A 167 6.03 -9.55 -1.52
N PRO A 168 7.20 -8.92 -1.30
CA PRO A 168 7.32 -7.77 -0.41
C PRO A 168 6.36 -6.66 -0.83
N LEU A 169 5.89 -5.86 0.13
CA LEU A 169 4.84 -4.86 -0.09
C LEU A 169 5.16 -3.89 -1.24
N ALA A 170 6.35 -3.28 -1.27
CA ALA A 170 6.73 -2.35 -2.33
C ALA A 170 6.84 -3.01 -3.72
N VAL A 171 7.24 -4.28 -3.77
CA VAL A 171 7.28 -5.06 -5.01
C VAL A 171 5.87 -5.30 -5.52
N ALA A 172 4.96 -5.76 -4.67
CA ALA A 172 3.56 -5.94 -5.05
C ALA A 172 2.89 -4.63 -5.50
N VAL A 173 3.16 -3.52 -4.81
CA VAL A 173 2.70 -2.19 -5.22
C VAL A 173 3.19 -1.85 -6.64
N ALA A 174 4.47 -2.13 -6.95
CA ALA A 174 5.03 -1.88 -8.27
C ALA A 174 4.40 -2.79 -9.35
N LEU A 175 4.21 -4.08 -9.06
CA LEU A 175 3.61 -5.05 -9.98
C LEU A 175 2.14 -4.74 -10.29
N VAL A 176 1.33 -4.46 -9.26
CA VAL A 176 -0.08 -4.05 -9.44
C VAL A 176 -0.16 -2.75 -10.25
N ALA A 177 0.74 -1.80 -10.00
CA ALA A 177 0.79 -0.55 -10.76
C ALA A 177 1.22 -0.78 -12.22
N ALA A 178 2.17 -1.70 -12.48
CA ALA A 178 2.56 -2.10 -13.83
C ALA A 178 1.40 -2.76 -14.59
N ALA A 179 0.64 -3.65 -13.95
CA ALA A 179 -0.52 -4.30 -14.56
C ALA A 179 -1.65 -3.32 -14.89
N LYS A 180 -1.82 -2.26 -14.09
CA LYS A 180 -2.81 -1.19 -14.31
C LYS A 180 -2.29 -0.08 -15.23
N CYS A 181 -1.00 -0.11 -15.60
CA CYS A 181 -0.39 0.91 -16.44
C CYS A 181 -1.08 0.97 -17.81
N GLY A 182 -1.47 2.17 -18.24
CA GLY A 182 -2.19 2.39 -19.49
C GLY A 182 -3.72 2.35 -19.37
N THR A 183 -4.27 2.03 -18.20
CA THR A 183 -5.70 2.23 -17.90
C THR A 183 -5.92 3.53 -17.13
N PRO A 184 -7.07 4.22 -17.29
CA PRO A 184 -7.39 5.38 -16.47
C PRO A 184 -7.45 5.00 -14.99
N GLN A 185 -6.63 5.67 -14.17
CA GLN A 185 -6.59 5.47 -12.72
C GLN A 185 -6.96 6.77 -12.01
N PRO A 186 -7.73 6.70 -10.90
CA PRO A 186 -7.97 7.88 -10.08
C PRO A 186 -6.66 8.34 -9.45
N ARG A 187 -6.61 9.62 -9.05
CA ARG A 187 -5.47 10.13 -8.26
C ARG A 187 -5.37 9.32 -6.96
N PRO A 188 -4.17 8.85 -6.59
CA PRO A 188 -4.00 8.11 -5.33
C PRO A 188 -4.49 8.92 -4.13
N ALA A 189 -5.25 8.26 -3.27
CA ALA A 189 -5.78 8.82 -2.04
C ALA A 189 -5.64 7.79 -0.91
N PRO A 190 -5.38 8.22 0.33
CA PRO A 190 -5.35 7.32 1.47
C PRO A 190 -6.68 6.56 1.64
N LEU A 191 -6.59 5.25 1.86
CA LEU A 191 -7.75 4.40 2.18
C LEU A 191 -7.98 4.40 3.70
N TYR A 192 -9.01 5.12 4.14
CA TYR A 192 -9.45 5.13 5.54
C TYR A 192 -10.70 4.26 5.70
N LEU A 193 -10.56 3.15 6.43
CA LEU A 193 -11.68 2.24 6.73
C LEU A 193 -12.30 2.49 8.10
N ARG A 194 -11.61 3.23 8.96
CA ARG A 194 -12.13 3.73 10.24
C ARG A 194 -12.31 5.23 10.14
N GLY A 195 -13.47 5.72 10.59
CA GLY A 195 -13.73 7.14 10.72
C GLY A 195 -12.73 7.83 11.66
N ALA A 196 -12.64 9.15 11.59
CA ALA A 196 -11.82 9.93 12.51
C ALA A 196 -12.38 9.80 13.94
N ASP A 197 -11.67 9.07 14.81
CA ASP A 197 -11.99 8.91 16.23
C ASP A 197 -11.16 9.90 17.06
N ALA A 198 -11.32 11.20 16.77
CA ALA A 198 -10.63 12.27 17.49
C ALA A 198 -11.41 12.64 18.76
N ALA A 199 -10.87 12.29 19.92
CA ALA A 199 -11.33 12.86 21.18
C ALA A 199 -10.96 14.36 21.22
N PRO A 200 -11.87 15.25 21.66
CA PRO A 200 -11.53 16.64 21.87
C PRO A 200 -10.37 16.76 22.89
N PRO A 201 -9.50 17.77 22.75
CA PRO A 201 -8.41 17.98 23.70
C PRO A 201 -8.98 18.13 25.12
N SER A 202 -8.35 17.44 26.07
CA SER A 202 -8.69 17.54 27.49
C SER A 202 -8.21 18.85 28.13
N ASP A 203 -7.33 19.57 27.43
CA ASP A 203 -6.78 20.83 27.90
C ASP A 203 -7.83 21.95 27.80
N PRO A 204 -7.97 22.79 28.84
CA PRO A 204 -8.85 23.95 28.76
C PRO A 204 -8.36 24.90 27.64
N PRO A 205 -9.27 25.59 26.95
CA PRO A 205 -8.89 26.56 25.92
C PRO A 205 -7.97 27.63 26.51
N PRO A 206 -7.05 28.19 25.71
CA PRO A 206 -6.20 29.28 26.17
C PRO A 206 -7.08 30.44 26.68
N VAL A 207 -6.73 30.98 27.84
CA VAL A 207 -7.39 32.18 28.37
C VAL A 207 -7.02 33.34 27.45
N LEU A 208 -8.01 33.88 26.75
CA LEU A 208 -7.85 35.14 26.04
C LEU A 208 -7.70 36.24 27.08
N LEU A 209 -6.57 36.95 27.04
CA LEU A 209 -6.40 38.17 27.83
C LEU A 209 -7.14 39.29 27.09
N ASP A 210 -8.06 39.96 27.78
CA ASP A 210 -8.77 41.15 27.30
C ASP A 210 -7.82 42.33 27.03
#